data_AF-A0A5E7FZC4-F1
#
_entry.id   AF-A0A5E7FZC4-F1
#
_cell.length_a   1.000
_cell.length_b   1.000
_cell.length_c   1.000
_cell.angle_alpha   90.00
_cell.angle_beta   90.00
_cell.angle_gamma   90.00
#
_symmetry.space_group_name_H-M   'P 1'
#
loop_
_entity.id
_entity.type
_entity.pdbx_description
1 polymer ?
#
loop_
_entity_poly.entity_id
_entity_poly.type
_entity_poly.pdbx_seq_one_letter_code
_entity_poly.pdbx_strand_id
1 'polypeptide(L)'
;MSLVNDMLHDLERRRAAPSERSRLDGLVAVDEAGNAQRFGRLRIILAGLILIILIGLPAGLLINRLVKPVAPPPVATIVPAAPAASQRTPAITPARIMEVLPRHDDQGLILELLLDRSATYQRRDESGSVALIFPGVRLSTAPGAEQPQGRLERDGHSLSWRVQALDQGVQVLLTGLGDNLQVRDRLEASGNHWRLWIEVPMATKTATLDAANTPMGMDEPFAETPASDPASAEEPLPDWAYAPVPTADKQPRPAPAAPLVKPPVASGPPQMNITTYQPDALTLALQTLQNGDYPRAIREFNTLLASRGNDLDVVRGLARAYLADGQQSLLLTWLPPRLKQWPDDSELRLLLARAQLQSGNARGAVATLEQNAPPLAQDLIYHALLAACYQQTGQWPQSVALYEQLIKLRPGQAAWQLGLAIALERLDRSARAAVHYRLAEQGQGLDDGARRFASERARALGSR
;
A
#
# COMPACT_ATOMS: atom_id res chain seq x y z
N MET A 1 24.81 8.74 53.67
CA MET A 1 25.63 8.46 52.46
C MET A 1 24.83 7.62 51.45
N SER A 2 23.50 7.72 51.41
CA SER A 2 22.66 8.86 50.99
C SER A 2 22.24 8.67 49.53
N LEU A 3 21.11 7.98 49.34
CA LEU A 3 19.93 8.30 48.50
C LEU A 3 20.07 8.79 47.05
N VAL A 4 21.27 9.15 46.61
CA VAL A 4 21.60 9.60 45.26
C VAL A 4 21.97 8.41 44.36
N ASN A 5 22.56 7.35 44.93
CA ASN A 5 22.95 6.17 44.15
C ASN A 5 21.76 5.24 43.83
N ASP A 6 20.74 5.23 44.69
CA ASP A 6 19.51 4.46 44.45
C ASP A 6 18.55 5.18 43.47
N MET A 7 18.61 6.51 43.39
CA MET A 7 17.82 7.29 42.43
C MET A 7 18.38 7.21 40.99
N LEU A 8 19.69 6.96 40.84
CA LEU A 8 20.32 6.68 39.54
C LEU A 8 19.95 5.29 39.01
N HIS A 9 19.79 4.30 39.88
CA HIS A 9 19.36 2.95 39.48
C HIS A 9 17.84 2.87 39.16
N ASP A 10 16.99 3.69 39.79
CA ASP A 10 15.56 3.74 39.46
C ASP A 10 15.27 4.50 38.14
N LEU A 11 16.14 5.44 37.75
CA LEU A 11 16.06 6.09 36.43
C LEU A 11 16.55 5.19 35.28
N GLU A 12 17.50 4.28 35.52
CA GLU A 12 17.92 3.29 34.52
C GLU A 12 16.90 2.16 34.35
N ARG A 13 16.21 1.75 35.41
CA ARG A 13 15.14 0.73 35.34
C ARG A 13 13.87 1.21 34.67
N ARG A 14 13.59 2.53 34.67
CA ARG A 14 12.47 3.13 33.92
C ARG A 14 12.80 3.45 32.46
N ARG A 15 14.03 3.22 32.01
CA ARG A 15 14.43 3.28 30.58
C ARG A 15 14.20 1.96 29.84
N ALA A 16 13.25 1.14 30.30
CA ALA A 16 12.76 -0.02 29.58
C ALA A 16 11.74 0.40 28.51
N ALA A 17 12.08 0.21 27.22
CA ALA A 17 11.25 -0.59 26.30
C ALA A 17 12.04 -0.95 25.01
N PRO A 18 11.95 -2.19 24.49
CA PRO A 18 12.90 -2.76 23.55
C PRO A 18 12.36 -2.80 22.11
N SER A 19 11.90 -1.66 21.57
CA SER A 19 11.40 -1.56 20.19
C SER A 19 12.20 -0.62 19.28
N GLU A 20 13.32 -0.07 19.74
CA GLU A 20 14.13 0.89 18.94
C GLU A 20 15.51 0.36 18.55
N ARG A 21 15.82 -0.91 18.83
CA ARG A 21 17.11 -1.52 18.45
C ARG A 21 17.19 -2.03 17.00
N SER A 22 16.11 -2.02 16.24
CA SER A 22 16.11 -2.46 14.82
C SER A 22 16.34 -1.33 13.79
N ARG A 23 16.65 -0.10 14.22
CA ARG A 23 16.98 1.02 13.31
C ARG A 23 18.43 1.48 13.38
N LEU A 24 19.30 0.74 14.09
CA LEU A 24 20.71 1.05 14.29
C LEU A 24 21.63 -0.09 13.84
N ASP A 25 21.44 -0.62 12.62
CA ASP A 25 22.40 -1.54 12.02
C ASP A 25 22.68 -1.20 10.55
N GLY A 26 22.96 0.09 10.30
CA GLY A 26 23.26 0.62 8.97
C GLY A 26 24.66 1.22 8.80
N LEU A 27 25.40 1.49 9.89
CA LEU A 27 26.72 2.09 9.82
C LEU A 27 27.56 1.68 11.06
N VAL A 28 28.26 0.55 10.95
CA VAL A 28 29.41 0.25 11.80
C VAL A 28 30.62 0.07 10.88
N ALA A 29 31.66 0.88 11.13
CA ALA A 29 32.99 0.66 10.58
C ALA A 29 33.49 -0.70 11.05
N VAL A 30 33.67 -1.64 10.11
CA VAL A 30 34.21 -2.96 10.42
C VAL A 30 35.72 -2.85 10.55
N ASP A 31 36.19 -3.05 11.77
CA ASP A 31 37.58 -3.30 12.12
C ASP A 31 38.01 -4.66 11.52
N GLU A 32 39.07 -4.67 10.70
CA GLU A 32 39.50 -5.79 9.85
C GLU A 32 40.19 -6.95 10.60
N ALA A 33 40.23 -6.97 11.93
CA ALA A 33 41.10 -7.89 12.68
C ALA A 33 40.43 -9.19 13.23
N GLY A 34 39.32 -9.66 12.65
CA GLY A 34 38.53 -10.78 13.22
C GLY A 34 38.57 -12.13 12.49
N ASN A 35 39.21 -12.24 11.32
CA ASN A 35 38.92 -13.33 10.39
C ASN A 35 39.76 -14.62 10.58
N ALA A 36 40.72 -14.64 11.51
CA ALA A 36 41.58 -15.81 11.71
C ALA A 36 41.07 -16.83 12.75
N GLN A 37 40.11 -16.47 13.63
CA GLN A 37 39.67 -17.34 14.73
C GLN A 37 38.37 -18.13 14.47
N ARG A 38 37.65 -17.84 13.38
CA ARG A 38 36.33 -18.46 13.11
C ARG A 38 36.42 -19.87 12.48
N PHE A 39 37.55 -20.22 11.87
CA PHE A 39 37.73 -21.55 11.24
C PHE A 39 38.07 -22.69 12.20
N GLY A 40 38.51 -22.40 13.44
CA GLY A 40 38.78 -23.42 14.46
C GLY A 40 37.51 -23.98 15.11
N ARG A 41 36.50 -23.13 15.36
CA ARG A 41 35.25 -23.52 16.05
C ARG A 41 34.30 -24.30 15.15
N LEU A 42 34.34 -24.05 13.83
CA LEU A 42 33.48 -24.75 12.86
C LEU A 42 33.85 -26.24 12.71
N ARG A 43 35.13 -26.61 12.83
CA ARG A 43 35.58 -28.00 12.75
C ARG A 43 35.14 -28.85 13.96
N ILE A 44 35.06 -28.24 15.14
CA ILE A 44 34.64 -28.94 16.37
C ILE A 44 33.13 -29.19 16.35
N ILE A 45 32.34 -28.25 15.81
CA ILE A 45 30.87 -28.40 15.70
C ILE A 45 30.51 -29.45 14.64
N LEU A 46 31.25 -29.50 13.52
CA LEU A 46 31.01 -30.50 12.47
C LEU A 46 31.34 -31.94 12.93
N ALA A 47 32.39 -32.10 13.75
CA ALA A 47 32.75 -33.40 14.32
C ALA A 47 31.71 -33.93 15.34
N GLY A 48 31.08 -33.04 16.11
CA GLY A 48 30.01 -33.41 17.05
C GLY A 48 28.73 -33.90 16.35
N LEU A 49 28.39 -33.32 15.19
CA LEU A 49 27.18 -33.67 14.43
C LEU A 49 27.29 -35.04 13.76
N ILE A 50 28.50 -35.40 13.29
CA ILE A 50 28.77 -36.72 12.69
C ILE A 50 28.67 -37.84 13.75
N LEU A 51 29.10 -37.58 14.99
CA LEU A 51 29.03 -38.55 16.08
C LEU A 51 27.57 -38.87 16.50
N ILE A 52 26.69 -37.86 16.50
CA ILE A 52 25.27 -38.03 16.84
C ILE A 52 24.54 -38.87 15.78
N ILE A 53 24.87 -38.68 14.50
CA ILE A 53 24.29 -39.45 13.40
C ILE A 53 24.78 -40.91 13.44
N LEU A 54 26.04 -41.15 13.85
CA LEU A 54 26.61 -42.51 13.95
C LEU A 54 25.98 -43.33 15.10
N ILE A 55 25.52 -42.68 16.17
CA ILE A 55 24.90 -43.33 17.34
C ILE A 55 23.38 -43.50 17.18
N GLY A 56 22.71 -42.66 16.39
CA GLY A 56 21.26 -42.72 16.18
C GLY A 56 20.79 -43.86 15.24
N LEU A 57 21.64 -44.32 14.33
CA LEU A 57 21.28 -45.32 13.32
C LEU A 57 21.03 -46.76 13.83
N PRO A 58 21.72 -47.28 14.87
CA PRO A 58 21.41 -48.62 15.39
C PRO A 58 20.18 -48.69 16.31
N ALA A 59 19.66 -47.56 16.82
CA ALA A 59 18.50 -47.55 17.72
C ALA A 59 17.15 -47.71 16.99
N GLY A 60 17.05 -47.26 15.73
CA GLY A 60 15.82 -47.34 14.94
C GLY A 60 15.47 -48.74 14.43
N LEU A 61 16.46 -49.63 14.30
CA LEU A 61 16.28 -50.98 13.73
C LEU A 61 15.85 -52.05 14.76
N LEU A 62 15.83 -51.73 16.05
CA LEU A 62 15.44 -52.66 17.12
C LEU A 62 13.97 -52.54 17.55
N ILE A 63 13.29 -51.41 17.27
CA ILE A 63 11.89 -51.21 17.68
C ILE A 63 10.88 -51.90 16.74
N ASN A 64 11.29 -52.23 15.50
CA ASN A 64 10.42 -52.87 14.51
C ASN A 64 10.27 -54.40 14.67
N ARG A 65 10.73 -55.00 15.79
CA ARG A 65 10.64 -56.46 16.01
C ARG A 65 9.71 -56.90 17.16
N LEU A 66 8.91 -56.01 17.75
CA LEU A 66 8.02 -56.36 18.87
C LEU A 66 6.54 -55.99 18.73
N VAL A 67 6.06 -55.54 17.57
CA VAL A 67 4.63 -55.28 17.37
C VAL A 67 3.95 -56.52 16.78
N LYS A 68 3.20 -57.24 17.62
CA LYS A 68 2.29 -58.32 17.20
C LYS A 68 1.09 -57.73 16.45
N PRO A 69 0.59 -58.35 15.37
CA PRO A 69 -0.64 -57.90 14.71
C PRO A 69 -1.85 -58.20 15.61
N VAL A 70 -2.63 -57.15 15.91
CA VAL A 70 -3.91 -57.23 16.63
C VAL A 70 -5.02 -57.52 15.62
N ALA A 71 -5.90 -58.46 15.96
CA ALA A 71 -7.05 -58.89 15.15
C ALA A 71 -8.12 -57.78 15.03
N PRO A 72 -8.90 -57.74 13.93
CA PRO A 72 -9.95 -56.75 13.75
C PRO A 72 -11.16 -57.02 14.68
N PRO A 73 -11.87 -55.97 15.14
CA PRO A 73 -13.03 -56.13 16.03
C PRO A 73 -14.29 -56.60 15.28
N PRO A 74 -15.26 -57.23 15.97
CA PRO A 74 -16.52 -57.66 15.37
C PRO A 74 -17.47 -56.48 15.13
N VAL A 75 -18.25 -56.59 14.05
CA VAL A 75 -19.27 -55.62 13.63
C VAL A 75 -20.38 -55.52 14.69
N ALA A 76 -20.59 -54.32 15.22
CA ALA A 76 -21.66 -54.03 16.17
C ALA A 76 -22.99 -53.79 15.45
N THR A 77 -24.04 -54.41 15.97
CA THR A 77 -25.44 -54.33 15.52
C THR A 77 -26.02 -52.95 15.82
N ILE A 78 -26.68 -52.32 14.84
CA ILE A 78 -27.33 -51.01 14.99
C ILE A 78 -28.64 -51.19 15.78
N VAL A 79 -28.72 -50.57 16.96
CA VAL A 79 -29.97 -50.37 17.71
C VAL A 79 -30.58 -49.02 17.29
N PRO A 80 -31.90 -48.91 17.04
CA PRO A 80 -32.49 -47.64 16.64
C PRO A 80 -32.63 -46.70 17.85
N ALA A 81 -32.04 -45.51 17.75
CA ALA A 81 -32.21 -44.43 18.71
C ALA A 81 -33.52 -43.67 18.44
N ALA A 82 -34.21 -43.33 19.53
CA ALA A 82 -35.47 -42.59 19.59
C ALA A 82 -35.43 -41.22 18.89
N PRO A 83 -36.58 -40.67 18.42
CA PRO A 83 -36.60 -39.46 17.61
C PRO A 83 -36.14 -38.24 18.41
N ALA A 84 -35.11 -37.56 17.89
CA ALA A 84 -34.61 -36.30 18.40
C ALA A 84 -35.68 -35.21 18.30
N ALA A 85 -35.91 -34.52 19.42
CA ALA A 85 -36.72 -33.32 19.49
C ALA A 85 -36.21 -32.28 18.48
N SER A 86 -37.14 -31.71 17.71
CA SER A 86 -36.90 -30.66 16.74
C SER A 86 -36.21 -29.46 17.40
N GLN A 87 -34.94 -29.24 17.08
CA GLN A 87 -34.23 -28.02 17.44
C GLN A 87 -34.83 -26.87 16.61
N ARG A 88 -35.45 -25.89 17.28
CA ARG A 88 -35.90 -24.64 16.66
C ARG A 88 -34.67 -23.88 16.16
N THR A 89 -34.68 -23.54 14.87
CA THR A 89 -33.71 -22.63 14.26
C THR A 89 -33.79 -21.26 14.96
N PRO A 90 -32.68 -20.66 15.41
CA PRO A 90 -32.71 -19.33 16.02
C PRO A 90 -33.11 -18.29 14.97
N ALA A 91 -34.04 -17.40 15.32
CA ALA A 91 -34.43 -16.29 14.48
C ALA A 91 -33.24 -15.33 14.28
N ILE A 92 -32.72 -15.25 13.06
CA ILE A 92 -31.63 -14.34 12.70
C ILE A 92 -32.16 -12.91 12.84
N THR A 93 -31.67 -12.18 13.84
CA THR A 93 -32.05 -10.78 14.04
C THR A 93 -31.25 -9.91 13.05
N PRO A 94 -31.91 -9.08 12.21
CA PRO A 94 -31.23 -8.24 11.23
C PRO A 94 -30.36 -7.18 11.90
N ALA A 95 -29.20 -6.86 11.30
CA ALA A 95 -28.32 -5.79 11.75
C ALA A 95 -29.04 -4.43 11.66
N ARG A 96 -28.63 -3.47 12.48
CA ARG A 96 -29.25 -2.16 12.60
C ARG A 96 -28.20 -1.06 12.57
N ILE A 97 -28.40 -0.07 11.70
CA ILE A 97 -27.67 1.20 11.76
C ILE A 97 -28.28 2.02 12.90
N MET A 98 -27.49 2.23 13.93
CA MET A 98 -27.88 2.93 15.15
C MET A 98 -27.77 4.44 14.99
N GLU A 99 -26.74 4.91 14.29
CA GLU A 99 -26.44 6.33 14.16
C GLU A 99 -25.67 6.60 12.87
N VAL A 100 -25.86 7.79 12.31
CA VAL A 100 -25.15 8.30 11.14
C VAL A 100 -24.51 9.63 11.54
N LEU A 101 -23.18 9.68 11.51
CA LEU A 101 -22.37 10.80 11.98
C LEU A 101 -21.63 11.42 10.79
N PRO A 102 -22.15 12.52 10.21
CA PRO A 102 -21.41 13.28 9.22
C PRO A 102 -20.37 14.19 9.89
N ARG A 103 -19.15 14.19 9.36
CA ARG A 103 -18.10 15.17 9.64
C ARG A 103 -17.62 15.75 8.32
N HIS A 104 -17.34 17.04 8.30
CA HIS A 104 -16.76 17.69 7.12
C HIS A 104 -15.65 18.64 7.56
N ASP A 105 -14.58 18.70 6.79
CA ASP A 105 -13.43 19.58 7.00
C ASP A 105 -12.93 20.17 5.67
N ASP A 106 -11.70 20.71 5.66
CA ASP A 106 -11.06 21.24 4.46
C ASP A 106 -10.62 20.19 3.46
N GLN A 107 -10.61 18.91 3.82
CA GLN A 107 -10.16 17.81 2.99
C GLN A 107 -11.33 17.08 2.31
N GLY A 108 -12.51 17.06 2.93
CA GLY A 108 -13.71 16.50 2.31
C GLY A 108 -14.83 16.14 3.29
N LEU A 109 -15.68 15.18 2.89
CA LEU A 109 -16.74 14.62 3.72
C LEU A 109 -16.30 13.26 4.29
N ILE A 110 -16.50 13.08 5.59
CA ILE A 110 -16.40 11.79 6.27
C ILE A 110 -17.79 11.43 6.83
N LEU A 111 -18.37 10.34 6.37
CA LEU A 111 -19.64 9.82 6.87
C LEU A 111 -19.39 8.52 7.63
N GLU A 112 -19.69 8.53 8.93
CA GLU A 112 -19.56 7.37 9.81
C GLU A 112 -20.93 6.75 10.12
N LEU A 113 -21.12 5.47 9.82
CA LEU A 113 -22.31 4.70 10.19
C LEU A 113 -21.96 3.75 11.34
N LEU A 114 -22.70 3.83 12.43
CA LEU A 114 -22.58 2.92 13.58
C LEU A 114 -23.61 1.79 13.45
N LEU A 115 -23.17 0.54 13.48
CA LEU A 115 -24.00 -0.65 13.37
C LEU A 115 -23.92 -1.50 14.64
N ASP A 116 -25.01 -2.11 15.07
CA ASP A 116 -25.05 -2.98 16.26
C ASP A 116 -24.25 -4.29 16.08
N ARG A 117 -24.09 -4.73 14.83
CA ARG A 117 -23.34 -5.93 14.42
C ARG A 117 -22.81 -5.74 13.00
N SER A 118 -21.93 -6.64 12.56
CA SER A 118 -21.42 -6.59 11.19
C SER A 118 -22.57 -6.72 10.19
N ALA A 119 -22.47 -5.96 9.10
CA ALA A 119 -23.39 -6.04 7.99
C ALA A 119 -22.60 -6.13 6.69
N THR A 120 -23.17 -6.83 5.72
CA THR A 120 -22.69 -6.83 4.34
C THR A 120 -23.36 -5.71 3.57
N TYR A 121 -22.67 -5.14 2.59
CA TYR A 121 -23.24 -4.18 1.66
C TYR A 121 -22.71 -4.36 0.24
N GLN A 122 -23.47 -3.86 -0.73
CA GLN A 122 -23.13 -3.82 -2.14
C GLN A 122 -22.78 -2.38 -2.52
N ARG A 123 -21.66 -2.17 -3.19
CA ARG A 123 -21.25 -0.86 -3.71
C ARG A 123 -21.52 -0.80 -5.21
N ARG A 124 -22.17 0.28 -5.65
CA ARG A 124 -22.39 0.60 -7.06
C ARG A 124 -21.81 1.99 -7.34
N ASP A 125 -20.88 2.04 -8.26
CA ASP A 125 -20.24 3.27 -8.70
C ASP A 125 -20.76 3.60 -10.11
N GLU A 126 -21.40 4.76 -10.24
CA GLU A 126 -21.87 5.34 -11.48
C GLU A 126 -21.19 6.71 -11.68
N SER A 127 -21.11 7.22 -12.90
CA SER A 127 -20.49 8.53 -13.15
C SER A 127 -21.20 9.61 -12.34
N GLY A 128 -20.49 10.22 -11.39
CA GLY A 128 -21.02 11.24 -10.48
C GLY A 128 -21.84 10.71 -9.29
N SER A 129 -22.01 9.40 -9.08
CA SER A 129 -22.72 8.89 -7.91
C SER A 129 -22.21 7.54 -7.39
N VAL A 130 -22.26 7.35 -6.07
CA VAL A 130 -21.90 6.10 -5.40
C VAL A 130 -23.02 5.67 -4.48
N ALA A 131 -23.48 4.43 -4.62
CA ALA A 131 -24.53 3.85 -3.78
C ALA A 131 -24.00 2.63 -3.00
N LEU A 132 -24.21 2.63 -1.69
CA LEU A 132 -23.93 1.50 -0.79
C LEU A 132 -25.26 0.92 -0.30
N ILE A 133 -25.54 -0.34 -0.63
CA ILE A 133 -26.81 -1.01 -0.37
C ILE A 133 -26.60 -2.10 0.67
N PHE A 134 -27.26 -1.98 1.82
CA PHE A 134 -27.19 -2.86 2.98
C PHE A 134 -28.41 -3.78 3.04
N PRO A 135 -28.40 -4.96 2.41
CA PRO A 135 -29.52 -5.88 2.41
C PRO A 135 -29.79 -6.41 3.82
N GLY A 136 -31.06 -6.43 4.22
CA GLY A 136 -31.49 -6.94 5.52
C GLY A 136 -31.07 -6.08 6.71
N VAL A 137 -30.45 -4.92 6.51
CA VAL A 137 -30.14 -3.97 7.58
C VAL A 137 -31.33 -3.04 7.83
N ARG A 138 -31.59 -2.70 9.09
CA ARG A 138 -32.62 -1.71 9.46
C ARG A 138 -31.99 -0.38 9.86
N LEU A 139 -32.60 0.72 9.46
CA LEU A 139 -32.22 2.05 9.93
C LEU A 139 -32.98 2.37 11.23
N SER A 140 -32.26 2.66 12.31
CA SER A 140 -32.86 3.06 13.60
C SER A 140 -33.26 4.53 13.56
N THR A 141 -34.37 4.87 12.94
CA THR A 141 -34.96 6.22 12.99
C THR A 141 -36.14 6.25 13.95
N ALA A 142 -36.32 7.37 14.67
CA ALA A 142 -37.54 7.58 15.44
C ALA A 142 -38.74 7.65 14.47
N PRO A 143 -39.92 7.14 14.85
CA PRO A 143 -41.11 7.20 13.99
C PRO A 143 -41.45 8.67 13.65
N GLY A 144 -41.43 9.02 12.36
CA GLY A 144 -41.65 10.39 11.87
C GLY A 144 -40.39 11.24 11.71
N ALA A 145 -39.20 10.72 12.01
CA ALA A 145 -37.94 11.43 11.77
C ALA A 145 -37.57 11.41 10.28
N GLU A 146 -37.06 12.54 9.79
CA GLU A 146 -36.49 12.63 8.45
C GLU A 146 -35.28 11.71 8.31
N GLN A 147 -35.09 11.14 7.12
CA GLN A 147 -33.96 10.28 6.82
C GLN A 147 -32.65 11.09 6.85
N PRO A 148 -31.54 10.56 7.40
CA PRO A 148 -30.28 11.28 7.47
C PRO A 148 -29.81 11.70 6.08
N GLN A 149 -29.61 13.00 5.87
CA GLN A 149 -29.19 13.57 4.59
C GLN A 149 -28.37 14.85 4.80
N GLY A 150 -27.58 15.23 3.81
CA GLY A 150 -26.81 16.47 3.82
C GLY A 150 -26.32 16.87 2.43
N ARG A 151 -25.90 18.13 2.31
CA ARG A 151 -25.27 18.69 1.12
C ARG A 151 -24.07 19.54 1.52
N LEU A 152 -23.02 19.49 0.72
CA LEU A 152 -21.80 20.26 0.85
C LEU A 152 -21.47 20.88 -0.51
N GLU A 153 -21.23 22.19 -0.55
CA GLU A 153 -20.87 22.93 -1.76
C GLU A 153 -19.56 23.70 -1.49
N ARG A 154 -18.52 23.48 -2.31
CA ARG A 154 -17.20 24.09 -2.16
C ARG A 154 -16.47 24.20 -3.49
N ASP A 155 -15.92 25.37 -3.82
CA ASP A 155 -15.08 25.60 -5.00
C ASP A 155 -15.67 25.05 -6.32
N GLY A 156 -16.98 25.21 -6.53
CA GLY A 156 -17.69 24.72 -7.72
C GLY A 156 -18.06 23.22 -7.68
N HIS A 157 -17.66 22.48 -6.65
CA HIS A 157 -18.01 21.09 -6.42
C HIS A 157 -19.19 20.99 -5.44
N SER A 158 -20.27 20.33 -5.86
CA SER A 158 -21.42 20.03 -5.01
C SER A 158 -21.44 18.54 -4.71
N LEU A 159 -21.54 18.16 -3.43
CA LEU A 159 -21.72 16.80 -2.94
C LEU A 159 -23.01 16.73 -2.12
N SER A 160 -23.90 15.80 -2.46
CA SER A 160 -25.06 15.47 -1.64
C SER A 160 -24.99 14.02 -1.20
N TRP A 161 -25.44 13.75 0.02
CA TRP A 161 -25.51 12.41 0.57
C TRP A 161 -26.84 12.19 1.28
N ARG A 162 -27.34 10.96 1.26
CA ARG A 162 -28.56 10.55 1.97
C ARG A 162 -28.51 9.09 2.38
N VAL A 163 -29.18 8.74 3.47
CA VAL A 163 -29.34 7.38 3.98
C VAL A 163 -30.82 7.03 4.02
N GLN A 164 -31.24 6.17 3.11
CA GLN A 164 -32.65 5.82 2.90
C GLN A 164 -32.95 4.39 3.34
N ALA A 165 -34.07 4.19 4.03
CA ALA A 165 -34.60 2.86 4.28
C ALA A 165 -35.28 2.31 3.02
N LEU A 166 -34.98 1.07 2.65
CA LEU A 166 -35.60 0.30 1.57
C LEU A 166 -36.49 -0.81 2.17
N ASP A 167 -37.36 -1.40 1.35
CA ASP A 167 -38.25 -2.50 1.78
C ASP A 167 -37.49 -3.69 2.41
N GLN A 168 -36.27 -3.94 1.95
CA GLN A 168 -35.40 -5.01 2.45
C GLN A 168 -33.97 -4.54 2.75
N GLY A 169 -33.79 -3.32 3.26
CA GLY A 169 -32.45 -2.86 3.63
C GLY A 169 -32.31 -1.37 3.86
N VAL A 170 -31.08 -0.89 3.76
CA VAL A 170 -30.74 0.55 3.78
C VAL A 170 -29.87 0.87 2.58
N GLN A 171 -30.04 2.04 1.98
CA GLN A 171 -29.18 2.58 0.94
C GLN A 171 -28.52 3.87 1.41
N VAL A 172 -27.21 3.97 1.26
CA VAL A 172 -26.46 5.23 1.36
C VAL A 172 -26.15 5.67 -0.07
N LEU A 173 -26.62 6.85 -0.46
CA LEU A 173 -26.40 7.41 -1.79
C LEU A 173 -25.58 8.69 -1.66
N LEU A 174 -24.46 8.75 -2.37
CA LEU A 174 -23.62 9.93 -2.53
C LEU A 174 -23.68 10.39 -3.99
N THR A 175 -23.84 11.68 -4.23
CA THR A 175 -23.97 12.26 -5.58
C THR A 175 -23.16 13.55 -5.65
N GLY A 176 -22.21 13.61 -6.58
CA GLY A 176 -21.31 14.73 -6.82
C GLY A 176 -21.49 15.36 -8.19
N LEU A 177 -21.28 16.67 -8.30
CA LEU A 177 -21.18 17.39 -9.58
C LEU A 177 -19.72 17.37 -10.07
N GLY A 178 -19.40 16.60 -11.11
CA GLY A 178 -18.06 16.46 -11.70
C GLY A 178 -17.74 15.03 -12.18
N ASP A 179 -16.79 14.88 -13.11
CA ASP A 179 -16.59 13.62 -13.88
C ASP A 179 -15.93 12.44 -13.12
N ASN A 180 -15.69 12.53 -11.82
CA ASN A 180 -15.22 11.37 -11.05
C ASN A 180 -15.39 11.56 -9.53
N LEU A 181 -16.50 11.06 -8.97
CA LEU A 181 -16.71 11.05 -7.52
C LEU A 181 -15.85 9.95 -6.88
N GLN A 182 -14.73 10.33 -6.27
CA GLN A 182 -13.89 9.38 -5.54
C GLN A 182 -14.49 9.11 -4.15
N VAL A 183 -14.83 7.86 -3.87
CA VAL A 183 -15.33 7.44 -2.55
C VAL A 183 -14.49 6.29 -2.03
N ARG A 184 -14.03 6.41 -0.78
CA ARG A 184 -13.33 5.35 -0.04
C ARG A 184 -14.20 4.89 1.11
N ASP A 185 -14.27 3.58 1.33
CA ASP A 185 -15.07 3.01 2.41
C ASP A 185 -14.29 1.96 3.20
N ARG A 186 -14.59 1.85 4.50
CA ARG A 186 -13.89 0.93 5.41
C ARG A 186 -14.78 0.53 6.58
N LEU A 187 -15.08 -0.75 6.71
CA LEU A 187 -15.85 -1.32 7.82
C LEU A 187 -14.92 -1.90 8.90
N GLU A 188 -14.97 -1.38 10.12
CA GLU A 188 -14.12 -1.79 11.23
C GLU A 188 -14.95 -2.22 12.45
N ALA A 189 -14.42 -3.16 13.24
CA ALA A 189 -14.97 -3.48 14.55
C ALA A 189 -14.50 -2.43 15.58
N SER A 190 -15.42 -1.87 16.36
CA SER A 190 -15.15 -0.82 17.34
C SER A 190 -15.84 -1.18 18.67
N GLY A 191 -15.15 -1.96 19.50
CA GLY A 191 -15.69 -2.48 20.75
C GLY A 191 -16.92 -3.35 20.53
N ASN A 192 -18.09 -2.89 21.01
CA ASN A 192 -19.37 -3.62 20.92
C ASN A 192 -20.21 -3.27 19.68
N HIS A 193 -19.73 -2.38 18.81
CA HIS A 193 -20.44 -1.98 17.60
C HIS A 193 -19.49 -2.04 16.39
N TRP A 194 -20.05 -1.97 15.20
CA TRP A 194 -19.32 -1.88 13.94
C TRP A 194 -19.39 -0.47 13.40
N ARG A 195 -18.32 -0.01 12.75
CA ARG A 195 -18.26 1.34 12.19
C ARG A 195 -17.87 1.28 10.74
N LEU A 196 -18.73 1.80 9.87
CA LEU A 196 -18.41 2.02 8.47
C LEU A 196 -17.98 3.48 8.29
N TRP A 197 -16.76 3.67 7.83
CA TRP A 197 -16.22 4.95 7.41
C TRP A 197 -16.41 5.11 5.91
N ILE A 198 -16.92 6.26 5.47
CA ILE A 198 -17.04 6.64 4.05
C ILE A 198 -16.38 8.01 3.89
N GLU A 199 -15.33 8.10 3.10
CA GLU A 199 -14.56 9.32 2.84
C GLU A 199 -14.74 9.76 1.39
N VAL A 200 -15.07 11.04 1.20
CA VAL A 200 -15.18 11.69 -0.11
C VAL A 200 -14.24 12.91 -0.12
N PRO A 201 -13.03 12.80 -0.70
CA PRO A 201 -12.13 13.93 -0.80
C PRO A 201 -12.70 14.99 -1.76
N MET A 202 -12.69 16.25 -1.32
CA MET A 202 -13.12 17.40 -2.13
C MET A 202 -11.97 18.33 -2.51
N ALA A 203 -10.77 18.11 -1.95
CA ALA A 203 -9.59 18.84 -2.34
C ALA A 203 -9.16 18.47 -3.77
N THR A 204 -9.22 19.43 -4.70
CA THR A 204 -8.43 19.35 -5.90
C THR A 204 -6.98 19.16 -5.48
N LYS A 205 -6.33 18.10 -5.96
CA LYS A 205 -4.88 18.06 -6.01
C LYS A 205 -4.44 19.09 -7.05
N THR A 206 -4.57 20.37 -6.70
CA THR A 206 -3.91 21.45 -7.41
C THR A 206 -2.43 21.12 -7.23
N ALA A 207 -1.79 20.75 -8.33
CA ALA A 207 -0.36 20.91 -8.44
C ALA A 207 -0.08 22.40 -8.25
N THR A 208 0.06 22.85 -7.02
CA THR A 208 0.59 24.17 -6.69
C THR A 208 2.09 24.12 -6.96
N LEU A 209 2.44 24.39 -8.22
CA LEU A 209 3.58 25.22 -8.54
C LEU A 209 3.33 26.61 -7.93
N ASP A 210 3.49 26.74 -6.61
CA ASP A 210 3.64 28.04 -5.98
C ASP A 210 5.12 28.43 -6.09
N ALA A 211 5.48 28.86 -7.29
CA ALA A 211 6.56 29.80 -7.46
C ALA A 211 5.98 31.22 -7.39
N ALA A 212 6.68 32.05 -6.64
CA ALA A 212 6.65 33.52 -6.62
C ALA A 212 5.70 34.18 -5.62
N ASN A 213 6.23 34.37 -4.41
CA ASN A 213 6.10 35.64 -3.71
C ASN A 213 7.49 36.28 -3.65
N THR A 214 7.72 37.33 -4.45
CA THR A 214 8.62 38.46 -4.12
C THR A 214 8.31 39.64 -5.07
N PRO A 215 8.61 40.89 -4.69
CA PRO A 215 7.60 41.92 -4.57
C PRO A 215 7.71 42.95 -5.69
N MET A 216 6.63 43.72 -5.77
CA MET A 216 6.51 45.03 -6.40
C MET A 216 7.82 45.83 -6.41
N GLY A 217 8.31 46.11 -7.61
CA GLY A 217 9.29 47.15 -7.92
C GLY A 217 8.76 47.94 -9.10
N MET A 218 8.18 49.10 -8.81
CA MET A 218 7.88 50.14 -9.79
C MET A 218 9.20 50.59 -10.41
N ASP A 219 9.28 50.66 -11.73
CA ASP A 219 9.71 51.88 -12.42
C ASP A 219 9.58 51.75 -13.94
N GLU A 220 9.13 52.87 -14.50
CA GLU A 220 9.22 53.34 -15.88
C GLU A 220 8.11 53.05 -16.90
N PRO A 221 7.83 54.07 -17.76
CA PRO A 221 6.48 54.38 -18.19
C PRO A 221 6.24 54.14 -19.68
N PHE A 222 4.94 54.01 -19.98
CA PHE A 222 4.25 54.40 -21.22
C PHE A 222 5.11 54.63 -22.48
N ALA A 223 5.00 53.70 -23.42
CA ALA A 223 5.09 54.01 -24.85
C ALA A 223 3.79 53.63 -25.54
N GLU A 224 3.24 54.64 -26.19
CA GLU A 224 1.97 54.76 -26.90
C GLU A 224 1.69 53.62 -27.89
N THR A 225 0.45 53.15 -27.87
CA THR A 225 -0.17 52.45 -29.01
C THR A 225 -0.82 53.52 -29.91
N PRO A 226 -0.55 53.55 -31.22
CA PRO A 226 -1.53 54.06 -32.17
C PRO A 226 -2.42 52.91 -32.63
N ALA A 227 -3.71 53.20 -32.64
CA ALA A 227 -4.77 52.36 -33.16
C ALA A 227 -4.71 52.22 -34.70
N SER A 228 -5.47 51.21 -35.17
CA SER A 228 -6.12 51.09 -36.48
C SER A 228 -5.24 50.89 -37.72
N ASP A 229 -5.21 49.66 -38.27
CA ASP A 229 -6.16 49.28 -39.33
C ASP A 229 -6.23 47.74 -39.55
N PRO A 230 -7.30 47.24 -40.20
CA PRO A 230 -7.84 45.90 -40.01
C PRO A 230 -7.43 44.93 -41.12
N ALA A 231 -7.15 43.68 -40.75
CA ALA A 231 -7.25 42.52 -41.64
C ALA A 231 -7.11 41.23 -40.82
N SER A 232 -8.16 40.90 -40.07
CA SER A 232 -8.37 39.52 -39.63
C SER A 232 -8.73 38.70 -40.87
N ALA A 233 -7.79 37.93 -41.39
CA ALA A 233 -8.11 36.77 -42.21
C ALA A 233 -8.48 35.63 -41.25
N GLU A 234 -9.75 35.61 -40.83
CA GLU A 234 -10.37 34.46 -40.19
C GLU A 234 -10.39 33.30 -41.19
N GLU A 235 -9.75 32.19 -40.81
CA GLU A 235 -9.88 30.93 -41.55
C GLU A 235 -11.36 30.50 -41.56
N PRO A 236 -11.94 30.12 -42.70
CA PRO A 236 -13.34 29.76 -42.77
C PRO A 236 -13.61 28.47 -42.01
N LEU A 237 -14.62 28.51 -41.12
CA LEU A 237 -15.12 27.37 -40.36
C LEU A 237 -15.63 26.26 -41.29
N PRO A 238 -15.43 24.97 -40.91
CA PRO A 238 -15.85 23.82 -41.72
C PRO A 238 -17.38 23.67 -41.86
N ASP A 239 -17.82 23.10 -42.98
CA ASP A 239 -19.20 23.06 -43.49
C ASP A 239 -20.28 22.50 -42.54
N TRP A 240 -19.90 21.75 -41.49
CA TRP A 240 -20.86 21.27 -40.50
C TRP A 240 -21.38 22.38 -39.59
N ALA A 241 -20.72 23.54 -39.55
CA ALA A 241 -21.14 24.72 -38.77
C ALA A 241 -22.36 25.44 -39.36
N TYR A 242 -22.74 25.16 -40.62
CA TYR A 242 -23.89 25.79 -41.30
C TYR A 242 -24.98 24.80 -41.71
N ALA A 243 -24.93 23.54 -41.26
CA ALA A 243 -25.98 22.57 -41.56
C ALA A 243 -27.28 22.91 -40.79
N PRO A 244 -28.43 23.10 -41.47
CA PRO A 244 -29.68 23.41 -40.80
C PRO A 244 -30.24 22.20 -40.04
N VAL A 245 -30.71 22.44 -38.82
CA VAL A 245 -31.42 21.45 -37.98
C VAL A 245 -32.76 21.10 -38.66
N PRO A 246 -33.09 19.81 -38.91
CA PRO A 246 -34.39 19.44 -39.45
C PRO A 246 -35.48 19.63 -38.37
N THR A 247 -36.43 20.53 -38.64
CA THR A 247 -37.66 20.68 -37.87
C THR A 247 -38.53 19.43 -37.97
N ALA A 248 -38.91 18.90 -36.82
CA ALA A 248 -39.88 17.82 -36.69
C ALA A 248 -41.28 18.33 -37.06
N ASP A 249 -41.82 17.86 -38.17
CA ASP A 249 -43.26 17.77 -38.36
C ASP A 249 -43.59 16.71 -39.41
N LYS A 250 -44.11 15.55 -38.95
CA LYS A 250 -45.04 14.64 -39.65
C LYS A 250 -45.20 13.32 -38.87
N GLN A 251 -46.42 13.10 -38.38
CA GLN A 251 -46.91 11.84 -37.81
C GLN A 251 -46.72 10.63 -38.74
N PRO A 252 -46.32 9.45 -38.22
CA PRO A 252 -46.40 8.21 -38.97
C PRO A 252 -47.81 7.60 -38.90
N ARG A 253 -48.36 7.26 -40.07
CA ARG A 253 -49.57 6.45 -40.30
C ARG A 253 -49.25 4.94 -40.09
N PRO A 254 -50.21 4.09 -39.67
CA PRO A 254 -49.90 2.75 -39.17
C PRO A 254 -49.65 1.73 -40.28
N ALA A 255 -48.65 0.87 -40.07
CA ALA A 255 -48.33 -0.30 -40.89
C ALA A 255 -49.06 -1.57 -40.36
N PRO A 256 -49.32 -2.59 -41.21
CA PRO A 256 -50.25 -3.68 -40.92
C PRO A 256 -49.74 -4.67 -39.87
N ALA A 257 -50.69 -5.25 -39.14
CA ALA A 257 -50.46 -6.19 -38.04
C ALA A 257 -49.72 -7.47 -38.48
N ALA A 258 -48.55 -7.71 -37.87
CA ALA A 258 -47.91 -9.01 -37.83
C ALA A 258 -48.57 -9.90 -36.74
N PRO A 259 -48.60 -11.23 -36.90
CA PRO A 259 -49.38 -12.11 -36.02
C PRO A 259 -48.84 -12.14 -34.59
N LEU A 260 -49.75 -12.15 -33.60
CA LEU A 260 -49.41 -12.34 -32.19
C LEU A 260 -48.68 -13.67 -31.97
N VAL A 261 -47.35 -13.61 -31.85
CA VAL A 261 -46.58 -14.65 -31.15
C VAL A 261 -46.74 -14.37 -29.66
N LYS A 262 -47.38 -15.29 -28.95
CA LYS A 262 -47.45 -15.26 -27.48
C LYS A 262 -46.03 -15.18 -26.92
N PRO A 263 -45.73 -14.28 -25.97
CA PRO A 263 -44.39 -14.20 -25.39
C PRO A 263 -44.02 -15.56 -24.76
N PRO A 264 -42.78 -16.05 -24.94
CA PRO A 264 -42.31 -17.22 -24.21
C PRO A 264 -42.36 -16.90 -22.72
N VAL A 265 -43.00 -17.78 -21.97
CA VAL A 265 -43.06 -17.75 -20.51
C VAL A 265 -41.61 -17.71 -20.01
N ALA A 266 -41.22 -16.59 -19.40
CA ALA A 266 -39.93 -16.43 -18.77
C ALA A 266 -39.80 -17.48 -17.64
N SER A 267 -38.88 -18.40 -17.83
CA SER A 267 -38.55 -19.47 -16.90
C SER A 267 -37.99 -18.90 -15.60
N GLY A 268 -38.82 -18.93 -14.54
CA GLY A 268 -38.39 -18.92 -13.14
C GLY A 268 -37.80 -17.61 -12.58
N PRO A 269 -37.85 -17.41 -11.25
CA PRO A 269 -37.17 -16.28 -10.61
C PRO A 269 -35.67 -16.35 -10.90
N PRO A 270 -35.00 -15.18 -11.09
CA PRO A 270 -33.56 -15.14 -11.32
C PRO A 270 -32.86 -15.84 -10.16
N GLN A 271 -32.15 -16.93 -10.47
CA GLN A 271 -31.29 -17.59 -9.49
C GLN A 271 -30.15 -16.63 -9.16
N MET A 272 -30.29 -15.89 -8.06
CA MET A 272 -29.20 -15.12 -7.47
C MET A 272 -28.15 -16.10 -6.95
N ASN A 273 -27.05 -16.23 -7.68
CA ASN A 273 -25.82 -16.78 -7.12
C ASN A 273 -25.26 -15.74 -6.15
N ILE A 274 -25.63 -15.88 -4.87
CA ILE A 274 -25.12 -15.09 -3.75
C ILE A 274 -23.72 -15.62 -3.45
N THR A 275 -22.69 -14.98 -4.00
CA THR A 275 -21.31 -15.21 -3.55
C THR A 275 -21.00 -14.23 -2.42
N THR A 276 -20.58 -14.76 -1.28
CA THR A 276 -20.06 -13.96 -0.15
C THR A 276 -18.87 -13.13 -0.62
N TYR A 277 -18.92 -11.79 -0.48
CA TYR A 277 -17.73 -10.95 -0.68
C TYR A 277 -16.75 -11.20 0.47
N GLN A 278 -15.76 -12.04 0.23
CA GLN A 278 -14.57 -12.16 1.07
C GLN A 278 -13.61 -11.04 0.64
N PRO A 279 -13.01 -10.26 1.57
CA PRO A 279 -11.90 -9.38 1.20
C PRO A 279 -10.88 -10.21 0.46
N ASP A 280 -10.40 -9.70 -0.68
CA ASP A 280 -9.45 -10.43 -1.51
C ASP A 280 -8.29 -10.90 -0.61
N ALA A 281 -8.01 -12.21 -0.64
CA ALA A 281 -7.01 -12.81 0.25
C ALA A 281 -5.63 -12.14 0.07
N LEU A 282 -5.36 -11.58 -1.12
CA LEU A 282 -4.20 -10.73 -1.39
C LEU A 282 -4.22 -9.43 -0.58
N THR A 283 -5.36 -8.73 -0.50
CA THR A 283 -5.51 -7.51 0.29
C THR A 283 -5.29 -7.78 1.77
N LEU A 284 -5.81 -8.91 2.29
CA LEU A 284 -5.57 -9.32 3.66
C LEU A 284 -4.07 -9.56 3.92
N ALA A 285 -3.39 -10.30 3.04
CA ALA A 285 -1.95 -10.57 3.18
C ALA A 285 -1.11 -9.27 3.14
N LEU A 286 -1.46 -8.33 2.26
CA LEU A 286 -0.82 -7.01 2.18
C LEU A 286 -1.07 -6.17 3.44
N GLN A 287 -2.25 -6.27 4.05
CA GLN A 287 -2.56 -5.59 5.30
C GLN A 287 -1.76 -6.20 6.46
N THR A 288 -1.69 -7.53 6.54
CA THR A 288 -0.87 -8.24 7.53
C THR A 288 0.60 -7.83 7.43
N LEU A 289 1.13 -7.69 6.21
CA LEU A 289 2.48 -7.19 5.96
C LEU A 289 2.67 -5.76 6.47
N GLN A 290 1.73 -4.85 6.20
CA GLN A 290 1.80 -3.46 6.66
C GLN A 290 1.72 -3.33 8.18
N ASN A 291 0.96 -4.22 8.83
CA ASN A 291 0.84 -4.27 10.29
C ASN A 291 2.08 -4.82 10.99
N GLY A 292 3.08 -5.32 10.25
CA GLY A 292 4.33 -5.83 10.81
C GLY A 292 4.29 -7.30 11.26
N ASP A 293 3.16 -8.01 11.06
CA ASP A 293 3.08 -9.45 11.34
C ASP A 293 3.63 -10.26 10.15
N TYR A 294 4.95 -10.16 9.96
CA TYR A 294 5.63 -10.77 8.82
C TYR A 294 5.48 -12.31 8.77
N PRO A 295 5.58 -13.07 9.88
CA PRO A 295 5.40 -14.52 9.83
C PRO A 295 4.01 -14.92 9.35
N ARG A 296 2.96 -14.19 9.74
CA ARG A 296 1.61 -14.44 9.26
C ARG A 296 1.46 -14.03 7.79
N ALA A 297 1.97 -12.87 7.40
CA ALA A 297 1.95 -12.42 6.01
C ALA A 297 2.62 -13.44 5.07
N ILE A 298 3.77 -14.00 5.46
CA ILE A 298 4.47 -15.05 4.71
C ILE A 298 3.59 -16.29 4.54
N ARG A 299 2.89 -16.74 5.59
CA ARG A 299 1.96 -17.88 5.48
C ARG A 299 0.82 -17.57 4.51
N GLU A 300 0.19 -16.40 4.64
CA GLU A 300 -0.93 -15.97 3.78
C GLU A 300 -0.47 -15.86 2.31
N PHE A 301 0.66 -15.23 2.02
CA PHE A 301 1.23 -15.18 0.68
C PHE A 301 1.61 -16.57 0.12
N ASN A 302 2.12 -17.48 0.95
CA ASN A 302 2.38 -18.86 0.49
C ASN A 302 1.08 -19.60 0.13
N THR A 303 -0.01 -19.40 0.87
CA THR A 303 -1.31 -19.98 0.52
C THR A 303 -1.88 -19.39 -0.78
N LEU A 304 -1.66 -18.09 -1.01
CA LEU A 304 -2.01 -17.42 -2.25
C LEU A 304 -1.18 -17.95 -3.43
N LEU A 305 0.12 -18.13 -3.23
CA LEU A 305 1.02 -18.66 -4.26
C LEU A 305 0.64 -20.09 -4.65
N ALA A 306 0.20 -20.91 -3.68
CA ALA A 306 -0.26 -22.28 -3.93
C ALA A 306 -1.57 -22.33 -4.72
N SER A 307 -2.48 -21.36 -4.54
CA SER A 307 -3.80 -21.34 -5.18
C SER A 307 -3.83 -20.58 -6.50
N ARG A 308 -3.13 -19.44 -6.60
CA ARG A 308 -3.07 -18.59 -7.80
C ARG A 308 -1.91 -18.91 -8.72
N GLY A 309 -0.98 -19.75 -8.27
CA GLY A 309 0.23 -20.06 -9.01
C GLY A 309 1.18 -18.85 -9.08
N ASN A 310 1.72 -18.59 -10.26
CA ASN A 310 2.74 -17.58 -10.49
C ASN A 310 2.11 -16.19 -10.70
N ASP A 311 1.43 -15.67 -9.70
CA ASP A 311 0.87 -14.30 -9.68
C ASP A 311 1.95 -13.30 -9.23
N LEU A 312 2.19 -12.26 -10.05
CA LEU A 312 3.26 -11.28 -9.82
C LEU A 312 3.07 -10.51 -8.52
N ASP A 313 1.83 -10.13 -8.17
CA ASP A 313 1.58 -9.32 -6.98
C ASP A 313 1.76 -10.16 -5.70
N VAL A 314 1.44 -11.45 -5.77
CA VAL A 314 1.74 -12.41 -4.69
C VAL A 314 3.25 -12.60 -4.55
N VAL A 315 3.99 -12.71 -5.66
CA VAL A 315 5.45 -12.87 -5.64
C VAL A 315 6.13 -11.63 -5.07
N ARG A 316 5.73 -10.42 -5.49
CA ARG A 316 6.20 -9.15 -4.93
C ARG A 316 5.88 -9.05 -3.44
N GLY A 317 4.64 -9.37 -3.04
CA GLY A 317 4.19 -9.37 -1.65
C GLY A 317 5.02 -10.31 -0.76
N LEU A 318 5.25 -11.54 -1.21
CA LEU A 318 6.07 -12.52 -0.49
C LEU A 318 7.55 -12.10 -0.43
N ALA A 319 8.10 -11.53 -1.50
CA ALA A 319 9.46 -10.99 -1.50
C ALA A 319 9.63 -9.84 -0.49
N ARG A 320 8.66 -8.91 -0.44
CA ARG A 320 8.62 -7.84 0.59
C ARG A 320 8.53 -8.44 2.00
N ALA A 321 7.71 -9.47 2.19
CA ALA A 321 7.53 -10.13 3.48
C ALA A 321 8.82 -10.82 3.96
N TYR A 322 9.52 -11.56 3.08
CA TYR A 322 10.81 -12.16 3.43
C TYR A 322 11.88 -11.11 3.76
N LEU A 323 11.91 -9.99 3.03
CA LEU A 323 12.85 -8.90 3.31
C LEU A 323 12.57 -8.25 4.66
N ALA A 324 11.29 -8.02 4.98
CA ALA A 324 10.86 -7.38 6.22
C ALA A 324 11.05 -8.28 7.46
N ASP A 325 10.84 -9.59 7.32
CA ASP A 325 11.08 -10.58 8.38
C ASP A 325 12.57 -10.88 8.62
N GLY A 326 13.46 -10.43 7.72
CA GLY A 326 14.89 -10.73 7.78
C GLY A 326 15.27 -12.12 7.23
N GLN A 327 14.36 -12.81 6.54
CA GLN A 327 14.61 -14.10 5.87
C GLN A 327 15.35 -13.93 4.54
N GLN A 328 16.44 -13.20 4.58
CA GLN A 328 17.14 -12.74 3.40
C GLN A 328 17.86 -13.86 2.65
N SER A 329 18.41 -14.86 3.37
CA SER A 329 19.04 -16.04 2.77
C SER A 329 18.05 -16.85 1.93
N LEU A 330 16.82 -17.01 2.43
CA LEU A 330 15.74 -17.65 1.70
C LEU A 330 15.35 -16.82 0.46
N LEU A 331 15.19 -15.50 0.64
CA LEU A 331 14.85 -14.59 -0.46
C LEU A 331 15.88 -14.64 -1.60
N LEU A 332 17.17 -14.65 -1.28
CA LEU A 332 18.27 -14.72 -2.24
C LEU A 332 18.29 -16.02 -3.07
N THR A 333 17.70 -17.10 -2.55
CA THR A 333 17.59 -18.38 -3.27
C THR A 333 16.26 -18.48 -4.01
N TRP A 334 15.19 -17.97 -3.42
CA TRP A 334 13.81 -18.12 -3.89
C TRP A 334 13.42 -17.12 -5.00
N LEU A 335 13.95 -15.90 -4.97
CA LEU A 335 13.55 -14.83 -5.89
C LEU A 335 14.21 -14.88 -7.28
N PRO A 336 15.51 -15.21 -7.44
CA PRO A 336 16.15 -15.23 -8.77
C PRO A 336 15.44 -16.08 -9.85
N PRO A 337 14.96 -17.32 -9.58
CA PRO A 337 14.24 -18.09 -10.59
C PRO A 337 12.91 -17.46 -10.98
N ARG A 338 12.25 -16.70 -10.07
CA ARG A 338 11.00 -15.98 -10.35
C ARG A 338 11.25 -14.71 -11.14
N LEU A 339 12.31 -13.97 -10.84
CA LEU A 339 12.71 -12.80 -11.62
C LEU A 339 12.97 -13.16 -13.09
N LYS A 340 13.44 -14.38 -13.38
CA LYS A 340 13.58 -14.85 -14.79
C LYS A 340 12.24 -14.99 -15.52
N GLN A 341 11.12 -15.17 -14.81
CA GLN A 341 9.78 -15.23 -15.40
C GLN A 341 9.21 -13.84 -15.67
N TRP A 342 9.66 -12.82 -14.91
CA TRP A 342 9.32 -11.41 -15.12
C TRP A 342 10.59 -10.57 -15.21
N PRO A 343 11.35 -10.70 -16.31
CA PRO A 343 12.66 -10.06 -16.45
C PRO A 343 12.58 -8.53 -16.44
N ASP A 344 11.42 -7.95 -16.72
CA ASP A 344 11.18 -6.49 -16.76
C ASP A 344 10.67 -5.92 -15.43
N ASP A 345 10.43 -6.76 -14.43
CA ASP A 345 9.93 -6.30 -13.14
C ASP A 345 11.00 -5.58 -12.33
N SER A 346 10.95 -4.25 -12.33
CA SER A 346 11.90 -3.41 -11.59
C SER A 346 11.81 -3.62 -10.08
N GLU A 347 10.62 -3.90 -9.54
CA GLU A 347 10.42 -4.06 -8.11
C GLU A 347 11.03 -5.36 -7.58
N LEU A 348 10.81 -6.50 -8.23
CA LEU A 348 11.46 -7.76 -7.85
C LEU A 348 12.98 -7.62 -7.92
N ARG A 349 13.49 -6.89 -8.91
CA ARG A 349 14.92 -6.60 -9.03
C ARG A 349 15.42 -5.70 -7.90
N LEU A 350 14.63 -4.69 -7.51
CA LEU A 350 14.90 -3.84 -6.36
C LEU A 350 14.96 -4.63 -5.05
N LEU A 351 13.98 -5.51 -4.82
CA LEU A 351 13.90 -6.35 -3.63
C LEU A 351 15.07 -7.35 -3.56
N LEU A 352 15.48 -7.93 -4.69
CA LEU A 352 16.66 -8.78 -4.77
C LEU A 352 17.93 -8.00 -4.43
N ALA A 353 18.10 -6.79 -4.97
CA ALA A 353 19.25 -5.95 -4.68
C ALA A 353 19.32 -5.50 -3.22
N ARG A 354 18.17 -5.16 -2.61
CA ARG A 354 18.09 -4.88 -1.16
C ARG A 354 18.50 -6.08 -0.33
N ALA A 355 18.02 -7.27 -0.70
CA ALA A 355 18.46 -8.50 -0.06
C ALA A 355 19.96 -8.68 -0.24
N GLN A 356 20.55 -8.47 -1.41
CA GLN A 356 22.00 -8.59 -1.60
C GLN A 356 22.79 -7.60 -0.74
N LEU A 357 22.34 -6.34 -0.62
CA LEU A 357 22.96 -5.34 0.25
C LEU A 357 22.96 -5.74 1.72
N GLN A 358 21.82 -6.24 2.23
CA GLN A 358 21.71 -6.68 3.63
C GLN A 358 22.64 -7.89 3.93
N SER A 359 23.04 -8.68 2.92
CA SER A 359 24.06 -9.76 3.07
C SER A 359 25.50 -9.26 2.95
N GLY A 360 25.72 -7.96 2.71
CA GLY A 360 27.03 -7.41 2.40
C GLY A 360 27.48 -7.66 0.95
N ASN A 361 26.63 -8.17 0.07
CA ASN A 361 26.95 -8.38 -1.35
C ASN A 361 26.58 -7.14 -2.19
N ALA A 362 27.20 -6.00 -1.90
CA ALA A 362 26.94 -4.75 -2.60
C ALA A 362 27.30 -4.81 -4.10
N ARG A 363 28.35 -5.55 -4.47
CA ARG A 363 28.72 -5.76 -5.88
C ARG A 363 27.65 -6.54 -6.66
N GLY A 364 27.08 -7.58 -6.04
CA GLY A 364 25.95 -8.31 -6.62
C GLY A 364 24.70 -7.45 -6.79
N ALA A 365 24.45 -6.53 -5.83
CA ALA A 365 23.36 -5.57 -5.91
C ALA A 365 23.51 -4.61 -7.08
N VAL A 366 24.71 -4.06 -7.32
CA VAL A 366 25.00 -3.23 -8.53
C VAL A 366 24.71 -4.04 -9.80
N ALA A 367 25.31 -5.22 -9.94
CA ALA A 367 25.14 -6.05 -11.14
C ALA A 367 23.68 -6.45 -11.38
N THR A 368 22.89 -6.63 -10.31
CA THR A 368 21.46 -6.92 -10.41
C THR A 368 20.70 -5.68 -10.88
N LEU A 369 20.97 -4.49 -10.33
CA LEU A 369 20.26 -3.27 -10.68
C LEU A 369 20.61 -2.71 -12.08
N GLU A 370 21.81 -2.97 -12.58
CA GLU A 370 22.23 -2.48 -13.91
C GLU A 370 21.65 -3.26 -15.08
N GLN A 371 21.26 -4.53 -14.89
CA GLN A 371 20.89 -5.44 -15.98
C GLN A 371 19.72 -4.96 -16.84
N ASN A 372 18.70 -4.33 -16.24
CA ASN A 372 17.50 -3.88 -16.96
C ASN A 372 16.85 -2.70 -16.22
N ALA A 373 17.65 -1.68 -15.93
CA ALA A 373 17.18 -0.52 -15.17
C ALA A 373 15.97 0.16 -15.87
N PRO A 374 14.88 0.45 -15.14
CA PRO A 374 13.76 1.18 -15.71
C PRO A 374 14.18 2.61 -16.08
N PRO A 375 13.42 3.34 -16.91
CA PRO A 375 13.62 4.77 -17.09
C PRO A 375 13.65 5.54 -15.76
N LEU A 376 14.58 6.49 -15.62
CA LEU A 376 14.78 7.26 -14.39
C LEU A 376 13.50 7.88 -13.82
N ALA A 377 12.66 8.45 -14.69
CA ALA A 377 11.42 9.12 -14.29
C ALA A 377 10.33 8.15 -13.78
N GLN A 378 10.43 6.85 -14.11
CA GLN A 378 9.44 5.85 -13.72
C GLN A 378 9.69 5.34 -12.30
N ASP A 379 10.95 5.16 -11.91
CA ASP A 379 11.30 4.62 -10.59
C ASP A 379 12.53 5.31 -10.00
N LEU A 380 12.29 6.43 -9.33
CA LEU A 380 13.33 7.21 -8.65
C LEU A 380 13.96 6.43 -7.47
N ILE A 381 13.18 5.57 -6.81
CA ILE A 381 13.63 4.80 -5.64
C ILE A 381 14.64 3.74 -6.09
N TYR A 382 14.40 3.12 -7.25
CA TYR A 382 15.32 2.19 -7.87
C TYR A 382 16.70 2.79 -8.10
N HIS A 383 16.74 3.96 -8.70
CA HIS A 383 17.98 4.66 -9.00
C HIS A 383 18.64 5.20 -7.74
N ALA A 384 17.87 5.61 -6.72
CA ALA A 384 18.44 5.98 -5.43
C ALA A 384 19.14 4.79 -4.77
N LEU A 385 18.56 3.58 -4.85
CA LEU A 385 19.22 2.37 -4.34
C LEU A 385 20.48 2.06 -5.15
N LEU A 386 20.43 2.12 -6.48
CA LEU A 386 21.61 1.91 -7.33
C LEU A 386 22.72 2.92 -7.01
N ALA A 387 22.39 4.18 -6.78
CA ALA A 387 23.35 5.22 -6.38
C ALA A 387 24.00 4.88 -5.03
N ALA A 388 23.24 4.37 -4.05
CA ALA A 388 23.76 3.90 -2.78
C ALA A 388 24.64 2.64 -2.94
N CYS A 389 24.28 1.70 -3.82
CA CYS A 389 25.10 0.54 -4.16
C CYS A 389 26.46 0.98 -4.75
N TYR A 390 26.46 1.99 -5.62
CA TYR A 390 27.69 2.57 -6.14
C TYR A 390 28.57 3.15 -5.03
N GLN A 391 27.98 3.84 -4.03
CA GLN A 391 28.74 4.32 -2.87
C GLN A 391 29.38 3.18 -2.08
N GLN A 392 28.61 2.14 -1.75
CA GLN A 392 29.13 1.01 -0.99
C GLN A 392 30.22 0.23 -1.73
N THR A 393 30.23 0.28 -3.06
CA THR A 393 31.25 -0.38 -3.89
C THR A 393 32.42 0.55 -4.28
N GLY A 394 32.43 1.80 -3.82
CA GLY A 394 33.47 2.78 -4.11
C GLY A 394 33.39 3.42 -5.51
N GLN A 395 32.29 3.21 -6.22
CA GLN A 395 32.00 3.78 -7.55
C GLN A 395 31.45 5.21 -7.42
N TRP A 396 32.23 6.08 -6.78
CA TRP A 396 31.80 7.44 -6.45
C TRP A 396 31.35 8.30 -7.64
N PRO A 397 32.04 8.27 -8.82
CA PRO A 397 31.60 9.05 -9.98
C PRO A 397 30.20 8.69 -10.48
N GLN A 398 29.87 7.38 -10.56
CA GLN A 398 28.57 6.88 -10.96
C GLN A 398 27.48 7.29 -9.95
N SER A 399 27.81 7.20 -8.65
CA SER A 399 26.91 7.65 -7.59
C SER A 399 26.58 9.14 -7.70
N VAL A 400 27.58 9.99 -7.91
CA VAL A 400 27.39 11.44 -8.11
C VAL A 400 26.48 11.71 -9.29
N ALA A 401 26.77 11.11 -10.46
CA ALA A 401 25.97 11.32 -11.66
C ALA A 401 24.49 10.97 -11.43
N LEU A 402 24.22 9.84 -10.76
CA LEU A 402 22.87 9.37 -10.54
C LEU A 402 22.10 10.24 -9.53
N TYR A 403 22.73 10.63 -8.41
CA TYR A 403 22.09 11.56 -7.47
C TYR A 403 21.85 12.94 -8.07
N GLU A 404 22.76 13.47 -8.89
CA GLU A 404 22.54 14.73 -9.60
C GLU A 404 21.30 14.66 -10.51
N GLN A 405 21.11 13.54 -11.22
CA GLN A 405 19.90 13.34 -12.04
C GLN A 405 18.63 13.22 -11.18
N LEU A 406 18.69 12.50 -10.07
CA LEU A 406 17.56 12.38 -9.13
C LEU A 406 17.15 13.73 -8.54
N ILE A 407 18.12 14.55 -8.12
CA ILE A 407 17.88 15.88 -7.54
C ILE A 407 17.29 16.85 -8.55
N LYS A 408 17.67 16.75 -9.84
CA LYS A 408 17.03 17.54 -10.91
C LYS A 408 15.53 17.25 -11.02
N LEU A 409 15.11 16.00 -10.77
CA LEU A 409 13.70 15.60 -10.83
C LEU A 409 12.94 15.92 -9.53
N ARG A 410 13.55 15.70 -8.36
CA ARG A 410 12.98 16.07 -7.05
C ARG A 410 14.04 16.71 -6.16
N PRO A 411 14.18 18.06 -6.18
CA PRO A 411 15.23 18.73 -5.43
C PRO A 411 15.04 18.69 -3.91
N GLY A 412 13.80 18.50 -3.44
CA GLY A 412 13.43 18.54 -2.02
C GLY A 412 13.76 17.28 -1.20
N GLN A 413 14.30 16.22 -1.82
CA GLN A 413 14.64 14.99 -1.12
C GLN A 413 16.00 15.09 -0.44
N ALA A 414 16.00 15.39 0.86
CA ALA A 414 17.24 15.57 1.62
C ALA A 414 18.11 14.31 1.66
N ALA A 415 17.52 13.10 1.59
CA ALA A 415 18.29 11.85 1.56
C ALA A 415 19.21 11.77 0.32
N TRP A 416 18.76 12.30 -0.81
CA TRP A 416 19.54 12.31 -2.06
C TRP A 416 20.60 13.40 -2.04
N GLN A 417 20.30 14.56 -1.43
CA GLN A 417 21.29 15.60 -1.18
C GLN A 417 22.42 15.08 -0.29
N LEU A 418 22.08 14.33 0.76
CA LEU A 418 23.06 13.70 1.66
C LEU A 418 23.90 12.66 0.90
N GLY A 419 23.26 11.79 0.13
CA GLY A 419 23.92 10.80 -0.72
C GLY A 419 24.92 11.46 -1.68
N LEU A 420 24.51 12.52 -2.37
CA LEU A 420 25.38 13.30 -3.26
C LEU A 420 26.55 13.93 -2.50
N ALA A 421 26.30 14.53 -1.34
CA ALA A 421 27.34 15.16 -0.52
C ALA A 421 28.43 14.17 -0.12
N ILE A 422 28.05 12.98 0.35
CA ILE A 422 28.99 11.91 0.73
C ILE A 422 29.82 11.46 -0.48
N ALA A 423 29.19 11.28 -1.65
CA ALA A 423 29.90 10.86 -2.85
C ALA A 423 30.87 11.94 -3.36
N LEU A 424 30.49 13.22 -3.30
CA LEU A 424 31.34 14.35 -3.66
C LEU A 424 32.53 14.50 -2.70
N GLU A 425 32.30 14.30 -1.41
CA GLU A 425 33.35 14.35 -0.39
C GLU A 425 34.41 13.26 -0.64
N ARG A 426 33.99 12.05 -1.00
CA ARG A 426 34.89 10.93 -1.37
C ARG A 426 35.66 11.15 -2.67
N LEU A 427 35.25 12.12 -3.49
CA LEU A 427 35.96 12.58 -4.68
C LEU A 427 36.77 13.87 -4.43
N ASP A 428 37.00 14.22 -3.17
CA ASP A 428 37.73 15.42 -2.73
C ASP A 428 37.09 16.75 -3.18
N ARG A 429 35.81 16.73 -3.59
CA ARG A 429 35.05 17.92 -4.00
C ARG A 429 34.41 18.63 -2.81
N SER A 430 35.22 18.95 -1.80
CA SER A 430 34.81 19.42 -0.48
C SER A 430 33.85 20.62 -0.51
N ALA A 431 34.14 21.63 -1.34
CA ALA A 431 33.28 22.82 -1.46
C ALA A 431 31.87 22.50 -1.95
N ARG A 432 31.75 21.63 -2.96
CA ARG A 432 30.44 21.17 -3.47
C ARG A 432 29.74 20.28 -2.45
N ALA A 433 30.48 19.39 -1.79
CA ALA A 433 29.94 18.53 -0.74
C ALA A 433 29.33 19.36 0.42
N ALA A 434 30.01 20.42 0.87
CA ALA A 434 29.52 21.30 1.94
C ALA A 434 28.18 22.00 1.59
N VAL A 435 27.97 22.36 0.32
CA VAL A 435 26.68 22.90 -0.14
C VAL A 435 25.57 21.86 0.00
N HIS A 436 25.80 20.64 -0.51
CA HIS A 436 24.80 19.58 -0.48
C HIS A 436 24.53 19.05 0.94
N TYR A 437 25.51 19.06 1.84
CA TYR A 437 25.28 18.76 3.26
C TYR A 437 24.33 19.79 3.92
N ARG A 438 24.48 21.08 3.62
CA ARG A 438 23.55 22.12 4.11
C ARG A 438 22.15 21.97 3.53
N LEU A 439 22.05 21.64 2.23
CA LEU A 439 20.76 21.37 1.61
C LEU A 439 20.07 20.14 2.23
N ALA A 440 20.85 19.10 2.55
CA ALA A 440 20.33 17.91 3.24
C ALA A 440 19.82 18.24 4.65
N GLU A 441 20.52 19.10 5.39
CA GLU A 441 20.09 19.55 6.73
C GLU A 441 18.73 20.26 6.70
N GLN A 442 18.50 21.10 5.69
CA GLN A 442 17.30 21.93 5.54
C GLN A 442 16.09 21.18 4.97
N GLY A 443 16.31 20.05 4.29
CA GLY A 443 15.23 19.32 3.64
C GLY A 443 14.48 18.36 4.58
N GLN A 444 13.36 17.84 4.07
CA GLN A 444 12.48 16.93 4.81
C GLN A 444 12.84 15.46 4.56
N GLY A 445 12.47 14.57 5.47
CA GLY A 445 12.65 13.11 5.32
C GLY A 445 13.97 12.53 5.81
N LEU A 446 14.84 13.33 6.44
CA LEU A 446 15.98 12.84 7.22
C LEU A 446 15.59 12.60 8.68
N ASP A 447 16.11 11.52 9.25
CA ASP A 447 16.10 11.34 10.69
C ASP A 447 17.07 12.31 11.39
N ASP A 448 16.94 12.42 12.71
CA ASP A 448 17.75 13.37 13.48
C ASP A 448 19.24 13.05 13.46
N GLY A 449 19.60 11.76 13.33
CA GLY A 449 20.99 11.32 13.28
C GLY A 449 21.67 11.76 11.97
N ALA A 450 21.03 11.49 10.84
CA ALA A 450 21.48 11.90 9.52
C ALA A 450 21.51 13.42 9.38
N ARG A 451 20.54 14.14 9.96
CA ARG A 451 20.53 15.61 9.96
C ARG A 451 21.71 16.18 10.75
N ARG A 452 21.99 15.64 11.94
CA ARG A 452 23.17 16.04 12.74
C ARG A 452 24.47 15.77 12.00
N PHE A 453 24.63 14.56 11.44
CA PHE A 453 25.77 14.20 10.63
C PHE A 453 25.98 15.19 9.46
N ALA A 454 24.91 15.52 8.73
CA ALA A 454 24.98 16.49 7.64
C ALA A 454 25.45 17.87 8.14
N SER A 455 24.90 18.36 9.26
CA SER A 455 25.30 19.65 9.84
C SER A 455 26.76 19.69 10.27
N GLU A 456 27.27 18.60 10.86
CA GLU A 456 28.65 18.49 11.32
C GLU A 456 29.62 18.47 10.13
N ARG A 457 29.32 17.67 9.10
CA ARG A 457 30.13 17.64 7.87
C ARG A 457 30.09 18.96 7.12
N ALA A 458 28.94 19.62 7.03
CA ALA A 458 28.82 20.94 6.42
C ALA A 458 29.74 21.97 7.09
N ARG A 459 29.78 22.00 8.42
CA ARG A 459 30.65 22.91 9.18
C ARG A 459 32.13 22.58 9.00
N ALA A 460 32.49 21.30 9.07
CA ALA A 460 33.88 20.85 8.94
C ALA A 460 34.47 21.12 7.54
N LEU A 461 33.65 21.04 6.50
CA LEU A 461 34.08 21.27 5.11
C LEU A 461 33.95 22.73 4.67
N GLY A 462 33.09 23.52 5.33
CA GLY A 462 32.92 24.96 5.05
C GLY A 462 33.93 25.86 5.75
N SER A 463 34.67 25.34 6.74
CA SER A 463 35.73 26.08 7.45
C SER A 463 37.14 25.90 6.87
N ARG A 464 37.26 25.23 5.71
CA ARG A 464 38.50 24.99 4.97
C ARG A 464 38.46 25.74 3.65
#